data_AF-A6UMM3-F1
#
_entry.id   AF-A6UMM3-F1
#
_cell.length_a   1.000
_cell.length_b   1.000
_cell.length_c   1.000
_cell.angle_alpha   90.00
_cell.angle_beta   90.00
_cell.angle_gamma   90.00
#
_symmetry.space_group_name_H-M   'P 1'
#
loop_
_entity.id
_entity.type
_entity.pdbx_description
1 polymer ?
#
loop_
_entity_poly.entity_id
_entity_poly.type
_entity_poly.pdbx_seq_one_letter_code
_entity_poly.pdbx_strand_id
1 'polypeptide(L)' 'MAQQMQDILAAVIAWQHSGDSEFPFAARYRELELKVRINDFPAEPLYTLIADGSDAAEFDAWPASWIKPTPA' A
#
# COMPACT_ATOMS: atom_id res chain seq x y z
N MET A 1 -15.17 3.97 6.92
CA MET A 1 -13.92 3.25 6.56
C MET A 1 -13.78 3.07 5.04
N ALA A 2 -14.80 2.56 4.33
CA ALA A 2 -14.71 2.37 2.87
C ALA A 2 -14.41 3.64 2.04
N GLN A 3 -14.95 4.81 2.39
CA GLN A 3 -14.71 6.05 1.63
C GLN A 3 -13.25 6.53 1.70
N GLN A 4 -12.62 6.38 2.88
CA GLN A 4 -11.21 6.74 3.08
C GLN A 4 -10.29 5.86 2.24
N MET A 5 -10.66 4.59 2.05
CA MET A 5 -9.93 3.67 1.17
C MET A 5 -9.88 4.12 -0.27
N GLN A 6 -11.06 4.45 -0.79
CA GLN A 6 -11.20 4.83 -2.19
C GLN A 6 -10.42 6.11 -2.46
N ASP A 7 -10.35 7.02 -1.48
CA ASP A 7 -9.53 8.22 -1.54
C ASP A 7 -8.03 7.88 -1.64
N ILE A 8 -7.52 6.94 -0.82
CA ILE A 8 -6.11 6.52 -0.84
C ILE A 8 -5.76 5.80 -2.15
N LEU A 9 -6.61 4.88 -2.62
CA LEU A 9 -6.39 4.14 -3.87
C LEU A 9 -6.46 5.04 -5.11
N ALA A 10 -7.25 6.11 -5.07
CA ALA A 10 -7.36 7.08 -6.15
C ALA A 10 -6.28 8.19 -6.08
N ALA A 11 -5.71 8.43 -4.91
CA ALA A 11 -4.71 9.46 -4.70
C ALA A 11 -3.38 9.16 -5.40
N VAL A 12 -2.68 10.23 -5.80
CA VAL A 12 -1.32 10.12 -6.31
C VAL A 12 -0.36 9.97 -5.13
N ILE A 13 0.13 8.75 -4.92
CA ILE A 13 1.01 8.42 -3.79
C ILE A 13 2.36 7.96 -4.34
N ALA A 14 3.42 8.64 -3.92
CA ALA A 14 4.78 8.24 -4.19
C ALA A 14 5.25 7.26 -3.11
N TRP A 15 5.47 6.01 -3.52
CA TRP A 15 5.92 4.95 -2.62
C TRP A 15 7.44 4.87 -2.62
N GLN A 16 7.97 4.49 -1.45
CA GLN A 16 9.40 4.30 -1.23
C GLN A 16 9.64 2.89 -0.72
N HIS A 17 10.83 2.34 -1.04
CA HIS A 17 11.28 1.12 -0.39
C HIS A 17 11.54 1.40 1.09
N SER A 18 10.90 0.64 1.97
CA SER A 18 11.07 0.77 3.42
C SER A 18 12.36 0.08 3.92
N GLY A 19 12.87 -0.90 3.16
CA GLY A 19 13.91 -1.82 3.60
C GLY A 19 13.41 -2.97 4.50
N ASP A 20 12.11 -3.01 4.77
CA ASP A 20 11.46 -4.05 5.56
C ASP A 20 10.95 -5.17 4.64
N SER A 21 11.26 -6.42 4.97
CA SER A 21 10.88 -7.57 4.15
C SER A 21 9.38 -7.89 4.21
N GLU A 22 8.71 -7.57 5.32
CA GLU A 22 7.28 -7.80 5.51
C GLU A 22 6.47 -6.67 4.86
N PHE A 23 6.95 -5.43 4.98
CA PHE A 23 6.33 -4.23 4.43
C PHE A 23 7.25 -3.52 3.42
N PRO A 24 7.51 -4.09 2.23
CA PRO A 24 8.54 -3.60 1.30
C PRO A 24 8.32 -2.18 0.80
N PHE A 25 7.08 -1.67 0.86
CA PHE A 25 6.75 -0.32 0.44
C PHE A 25 6.13 0.47 1.58
N ALA A 26 6.58 1.71 1.73
CA ALA A 26 6.03 2.68 2.67
C ALA A 26 5.76 4.01 1.96
N ALA A 27 4.73 4.71 2.44
CA ALA A 27 4.38 6.05 2.02
C ALA A 27 3.67 6.79 3.15
N ARG A 28 3.44 8.09 2.95
CA ARG A 28 2.62 8.89 3.85
C ARG A 28 1.52 9.57 3.05
N TYR A 29 0.28 9.45 3.51
CA TYR A 29 -0.84 10.14 2.91
C TYR A 29 -1.56 10.95 3.99
N ARG A 30 -1.44 12.29 3.89
CA ARG A 30 -1.88 13.22 4.94
C ARG A 30 -1.20 12.90 6.27
N GLU A 31 -1.98 12.59 7.31
CA GLU A 31 -1.50 12.22 8.64
C GLU A 31 -1.27 10.72 8.80
N LEU A 32 -1.68 9.90 7.82
CA LEU A 32 -1.62 8.44 7.90
C LEU A 32 -0.27 7.90 7.43
N GLU A 33 0.29 6.98 8.20
CA GLU A 33 1.40 6.14 7.75
C GLU A 33 0.83 4.97 6.94
N LEU A 34 1.29 4.82 5.69
CA LEU A 34 0.86 3.77 4.80
C LEU A 34 2.00 2.78 4.56
N LYS A 35 1.66 1.49 4.58
CA LYS A 35 2.57 0.40 4.21
C LYS A 35 1.86 -0.56 3.28
N VAL A 36 2.61 -1.23 2.41
CA VAL A 36 2.10 -2.37 1.64
C VAL A 36 2.81 -3.62 2.09
N ARG A 37 2.01 -4.60 2.54
CA ARG A 37 2.42 -5.98 2.74
C ARG A 37 2.23 -6.76 1.43
N ILE A 38 3.15 -7.65 1.12
CA ILE A 38 3.00 -8.63 0.04
C ILE A 38 2.59 -9.95 0.71
N ASN A 39 1.41 -10.48 0.37
CA ASN A 39 0.94 -11.72 0.97
C ASN A 39 1.34 -12.96 0.14
N ASP A 40 1.03 -14.13 0.67
CA ASP A 40 1.25 -15.41 0.02
C ASP A 40 0.15 -15.69 -1.02
N PHE A 41 0.31 -15.15 -2.22
CA PHE A 41 -0.60 -15.39 -3.33
C PHE A 41 -0.36 -16.78 -3.96
N PRO A 42 -1.41 -17.58 -4.28
CA PRO A 42 -2.83 -17.21 -4.37
C PRO A 42 -3.68 -17.55 -3.13
N ALA A 43 -3.09 -17.90 -1.99
CA ALA A 43 -3.85 -18.19 -0.78
C ALA A 43 -4.55 -16.94 -0.22
N GLU A 44 -3.90 -15.78 -0.37
CA GLU A 44 -4.40 -14.45 -0.01
C GLU A 44 -4.26 -13.47 -1.21
N PRO A 45 -4.98 -12.32 -1.22
CA PRO A 45 -4.79 -11.28 -2.23
C PRO A 45 -3.35 -10.80 -2.27
N LEU A 46 -2.83 -10.42 -3.44
CA LEU A 46 -1.38 -10.19 -3.62
C LEU A 46 -0.80 -9.12 -2.69
N TYR A 47 -1.55 -8.03 -2.46
CA TYR A 47 -1.13 -6.92 -1.61
C TYR A 47 -2.19 -6.57 -0.57
N THR A 48 -1.71 -6.19 0.62
CA THR A 48 -2.54 -5.53 1.65
C THR A 48 -1.97 -4.16 1.94
N LEU A 49 -2.80 -3.13 1.81
CA LEU A 49 -2.54 -1.78 2.31
C LEU A 49 -2.79 -1.75 3.81
N ILE A 50 -1.79 -1.34 4.55
CA ILE A 50 -1.85 -1.07 5.99
C ILE A 50 -1.88 0.44 6.17
N ALA A 51 -2.85 0.96 6.93
CA ALA A 51 -2.92 2.36 7.31
C ALA A 51 -2.88 2.47 8.84
N ASP A 52 -1.90 3.20 9.38
CA ASP A 52 -1.65 3.34 10.82
C ASP A 52 -1.62 1.98 11.57
N GLY A 53 -1.00 0.99 10.94
CA GLY A 53 -0.83 -0.36 11.52
C GLY A 53 -2.06 -1.25 11.46
N SER A 54 -3.15 -0.83 10.81
CA SER A 54 -4.34 -1.67 10.59
C SER A 54 -4.52 -2.01 9.11
N ASP A 55 -4.99 -3.23 8.83
CA ASP A 55 -5.36 -3.67 7.48
C ASP A 55 -6.45 -2.74 6.96
N ALA A 56 -6.09 -1.95 5.95
CA ALA A 56 -7.00 -1.09 5.27
C ALA A 56 -7.63 -1.88 4.12
N ALA A 57 -6.89 -2.12 3.03
CA ALA A 57 -7.41 -2.71 1.80
C ALA A 57 -6.60 -3.90 1.34
N GLU A 58 -7.24 -4.75 0.55
CA GLU A 58 -6.62 -5.82 -0.20
C GLU A 58 -6.76 -5.52 -1.69
N PHE A 59 -5.71 -5.78 -2.47
CA PHE A 59 -5.72 -5.54 -3.90
C PHE A 59 -4.70 -6.44 -4.61
N ASP A 60 -5.06 -6.89 -5.81
CA ASP A 60 -4.18 -7.78 -6.60
C ASP A 60 -3.32 -7.02 -7.61
N ALA A 61 -3.66 -5.77 -7.88
CA ALA A 61 -2.99 -4.92 -8.87
C ALA A 61 -2.65 -3.55 -8.28
N TRP A 62 -1.42 -3.11 -8.54
CA TRP A 62 -0.95 -1.81 -8.09
C TRP A 62 -1.81 -0.68 -8.69
N PRO A 63 -2.39 0.21 -7.87
CA PRO A 63 -3.22 1.30 -8.36
C PRO A 63 -2.50 2.20 -9.36
N ALA A 64 -3.21 2.62 -10.41
CA ALA A 64 -2.62 3.43 -11.49
C ALA A 64 -2.12 4.80 -11.03
N SER A 65 -2.76 5.39 -10.01
CA SER A 65 -2.34 6.66 -9.41
C SER A 65 -1.09 6.52 -8.53
N TRP A 66 -0.71 5.30 -8.15
CA TRP A 66 0.43 5.08 -7.25
C TRP A 66 1.73 4.97 -8.04
N ILE A 67 2.70 5.80 -7.67
CA ILE A 67 4.02 5.81 -8.26
C ILE A 67 4.86 4.77 -7.53
N LYS A 68 5.22 3.68 -8.23
CA LYS A 68 6.13 2.66 -7.69
C LYS A 68 7.50 3.28 -7.41
N PRO A 69 8.20 2.87 -6.34
CA PRO A 69 9.58 3.27 -6.17
C PRO A 69 10.40 2.77 -7.35
N THR A 70 11.29 3.61 -7.85
CA THR A 70 12.32 3.16 -8.78
C THR A 70 13.22 2.16 -8.06
N PRO A 71 13.52 0.99 -8.66
CA PRO A 71 14.56 0.13 -8.12
C PRO A 71 15.85 0.93 -8.00
N ALA A 72 16.50 0.83 -6.84
CA ALA A 72 17.79 1.47 -6.58
C ALA A 72 18.89 0.88 -7.47
#